data_AF-A0A7K4F287-F1
#
_entry.id   AF-A0A7K4F287-F1
#
_cell.length_a   1.000
_cell.length_b   1.000
_cell.length_c   1.000
_cell.angle_alpha   90.00
_cell.angle_beta   90.00
_cell.angle_gamma   90.00
#
_symmetry.space_group_name_H-M   'P 1'
#
loop_
_entity.id
_entity.type
_entity.pdbx_description
1 polymer ?
#
loop_
_entity_poly.entity_id
_entity_poly.type
_entity_poly.pdbx_seq_one_letter_code
_entity_poly.pdbx_strand_id
1 'polypeptide(L)'
;MSFLKEYEAKDKQNKINKKIDAELPFFITIVTLLASSGFGPYSIFLKIKDLELLPHVRMESIKILKRIDILGKDPLVVMSETNEKGSNFGDFLNGWVSSIQSGGDVVNYLKTKMTSTFEIYEMQQGELAKKVETVIETYMTMQIVVLAIYIIITATSTDGVGTPPGPNDIDPLYMVIVLPPIVSILFSLIAAKLNKSKVKELDWKKILIFGIPGILASVAVITLNFIPELNLYILGGALIASAIWPALNFKNKYKFAIDAETATAQIMRDVAEARKAGLGPEKCVIRTTKKDDYKSFSKVANGIANKLEWGMTLDDIFSYI
;
A
#
# COMPACT_ATOMS: atom_id res chain seq x y z
N MET A 1 -1.91 8.23 40.22
CA MET A 1 -1.81 9.04 38.96
C MET A 1 -0.48 8.91 38.22
N SER A 2 0.64 8.51 38.85
CA SER A 2 1.95 8.43 38.16
C SER A 2 2.07 7.27 37.16
N PHE A 3 1.59 6.08 37.53
CA PHE A 3 1.78 4.86 36.73
C PHE A 3 1.01 4.88 35.40
N LEU A 4 -0.25 5.32 35.41
CA LEU A 4 -1.06 5.42 34.17
C LEU A 4 -0.47 6.44 33.19
N LYS A 5 0.04 7.57 33.69
CA LYS A 5 0.68 8.60 32.86
C LYS A 5 1.99 8.10 32.24
N GLU A 6 2.74 7.29 32.97
CA GLU A 6 3.98 6.66 32.48
C GLU A 6 3.68 5.57 31.43
N TYR A 7 2.62 4.77 31.62
CA TYR A 7 2.16 3.80 30.63
C TYR A 7 1.62 4.44 29.35
N GLU A 8 0.81 5.50 29.47
CA GLU A 8 0.33 6.27 28.33
C GLU A 8 1.48 6.93 27.55
N ALA A 9 2.48 7.46 28.26
CA ALA A 9 3.67 8.02 27.63
C ALA A 9 4.47 6.93 26.88
N LYS A 10 4.62 5.75 27.48
CA LYS A 10 5.31 4.60 26.86
C LYS A 10 4.56 4.06 25.64
N ASP A 11 3.23 3.95 25.70
CA ASP A 11 2.42 3.53 24.55
C ASP A 11 2.48 4.56 23.40
N LYS A 12 2.44 5.85 23.73
CA LYS A 12 2.62 6.93 22.76
C LYS A 12 3.99 6.87 22.10
N GLN A 13 5.05 6.61 22.87
CA GLN A 13 6.41 6.45 22.34
C GLN A 13 6.52 5.21 21.45
N ASN A 14 5.95 4.08 21.85
CA ASN A 14 5.91 2.87 21.02
C ASN A 14 5.20 3.10 19.68
N LYS A 15 4.11 3.87 19.67
CA LYS A 15 3.41 4.25 18.43
C LYS A 15 4.25 5.14 17.52
N ILE A 16 5.06 6.04 18.09
CA ILE A 16 5.99 6.88 17.33
C ILE A 16 7.11 6.02 16.76
N ASN A 17 7.72 5.15 17.57
CA ASN A 17 8.78 4.23 17.15
C ASN A 17 8.33 3.34 16.00
N LYS A 18 7.12 2.77 16.05
CA LYS A 18 6.57 1.98 14.92
C LYS A 18 6.48 2.77 13.61
N LYS A 19 6.19 4.07 13.69
CA LYS A 19 6.09 4.94 12.50
C LYS A 19 7.47 5.28 11.95
N ILE A 20 8.43 5.54 12.83
CA ILE A 20 9.84 5.76 12.46
C ILE A 20 10.43 4.48 11.85
N ASP A 21 10.16 3.32 12.45
CA ASP A 21 10.64 2.02 11.99
C ASP A 21 10.12 1.68 10.58
N ALA A 22 8.91 2.12 10.23
CA ALA A 22 8.37 1.98 8.88
C ALA A 22 9.11 2.83 7.83
N GLU A 23 9.67 3.98 8.25
CA GLU A 23 10.46 4.89 7.42
C GLU A 23 11.97 4.56 7.43
N LEU A 24 12.42 3.78 8.42
CA LEU A 24 13.81 3.48 8.70
C LEU A 24 14.59 2.88 7.50
N PRO A 25 14.08 1.88 6.75
CA PRO A 25 14.81 1.35 5.58
C PRO A 25 15.14 2.43 4.55
N PHE A 26 14.20 3.34 4.30
CA PHE A 26 14.34 4.44 3.34
C PHE A 26 15.31 5.51 3.87
N PHE A 27 15.22 5.84 5.16
CA PHE A 27 16.18 6.74 5.80
C PHE A 27 17.61 6.20 5.69
N ILE A 28 17.84 4.94 6.05
CA ILE A 28 19.17 4.31 5.98
C ILE A 28 19.68 4.31 4.53
N THR A 29 18.80 4.13 3.54
CA THR A 29 19.17 4.23 2.12
C THR A 29 19.73 5.60 1.78
N ILE A 30 19.04 6.68 2.18
CA ILE A 30 19.46 8.07 1.93
C ILE A 30 20.79 8.35 2.66
N VAL A 31 20.90 7.92 3.91
CA VAL A 31 22.14 8.05 4.69
C VAL A 31 23.29 7.32 4.01
N THR A 32 23.08 6.07 3.58
CA THR A 32 24.09 5.25 2.90
C THR A 32 24.54 5.90 1.59
N LEU A 33 23.59 6.42 0.79
CA LEU A 33 23.86 7.09 -0.48
C LEU A 33 24.73 8.35 -0.28
N LEU A 34 24.35 9.20 0.69
CA LEU A 34 25.06 10.44 0.96
C LEU A 34 26.42 10.19 1.64
N ALA A 35 26.49 9.25 2.57
CA ALA A 35 27.74 8.85 3.20
C ALA A 35 28.73 8.25 2.18
N SER A 36 28.24 7.44 1.23
CA SER A 36 29.05 6.93 0.11
C SER A 36 29.59 8.06 -0.78
N SER A 37 28.89 9.19 -0.81
CA SER A 37 29.32 10.41 -1.54
C SER A 37 30.22 11.32 -0.69
N GLY A 38 30.62 10.90 0.51
CA GLY A 38 31.50 11.65 1.41
C GLY A 38 30.81 12.67 2.32
N PHE A 39 29.48 12.70 2.39
CA PHE A 39 28.77 13.58 3.33
C PHE A 39 28.88 13.06 4.76
N GLY A 40 29.22 13.96 5.70
CA GLY A 40 29.22 13.66 7.13
C GLY A 40 27.82 13.68 7.77
N PRO A 41 27.67 13.16 9.01
CA PRO A 41 26.37 13.03 9.67
C PRO A 41 25.56 14.33 9.75
N TYR A 42 26.21 15.45 10.10
CA TYR A 42 25.55 16.76 10.19
C TYR A 42 24.93 17.18 8.85
N SER A 43 25.69 17.13 7.76
CA SER A 43 25.22 17.51 6.43
C SER A 43 24.10 16.58 5.93
N ILE A 44 24.13 15.31 6.31
CA ILE A 44 23.07 14.34 5.99
C ILE A 44 21.78 14.72 6.70
N PHE A 45 21.81 14.98 8.01
CA PHE A 45 20.63 15.43 8.74
C PHE A 45 20.07 16.75 8.20
N LEU A 46 20.94 17.68 7.80
CA LEU A 46 20.53 18.95 7.21
C LEU A 46 19.72 18.73 5.92
N LYS A 47 20.14 17.81 5.06
CA LYS A 47 19.40 17.44 3.83
C LYS A 47 18.07 16.77 4.16
N ILE A 48 18.05 15.87 5.14
CA ILE A 48 16.84 15.11 5.52
C ILE A 48 15.78 16.01 6.15
N LYS A 49 16.20 17.08 6.82
CA LYS A 49 15.32 18.13 7.35
C LYS A 49 14.36 18.71 6.31
N ASP A 50 14.79 18.78 5.05
CA ASP A 50 14.04 19.40 3.95
C ASP A 50 13.29 18.37 3.09
N LEU A 51 13.41 17.06 3.40
CA LEU A 51 12.70 16.01 2.68
C LEU A 51 11.28 15.80 3.22
N GLU A 52 10.28 15.86 2.36
CA GLU A 52 8.88 15.62 2.73
C GLU A 52 8.50 14.13 2.76
N LEU A 53 9.31 13.27 2.14
CA LEU A 53 9.03 11.84 1.97
C LEU A 53 9.03 11.04 3.28
N LEU A 54 9.77 11.49 4.30
CA LEU A 54 9.96 10.77 5.56
C LEU A 54 9.57 11.66 6.75
N PRO A 55 8.28 11.96 6.94
CA PRO A 55 7.83 12.97 7.90
C PRO A 55 8.21 12.62 9.35
N HIS A 56 8.21 11.34 9.74
CA HIS A 56 8.52 10.96 11.11
C HIS A 56 10.02 11.03 11.40
N VAL A 57 10.85 10.50 10.50
CA VAL A 57 12.31 10.58 10.63
C VAL A 57 12.82 12.01 10.46
N ARG A 58 12.16 12.83 9.63
CA ARG A 58 12.43 14.26 9.49
C ARG A 58 12.29 14.98 10.84
N MET A 59 11.23 14.71 11.59
CA MET A 59 11.01 15.33 12.90
C MET A 59 12.10 14.94 13.90
N GLU A 60 12.54 13.68 13.93
CA GLU A 60 13.67 13.26 14.77
C GLU A 60 14.98 13.91 14.32
N SER A 61 15.22 14.00 13.01
CA SER A 61 16.38 14.67 12.43
C SER A 61 16.44 16.15 12.83
N ILE A 62 15.29 16.85 12.83
CA ILE A 62 15.19 18.25 13.31
C ILE A 62 15.55 18.34 14.79
N LYS A 63 15.10 17.40 15.63
CA LYS A 63 15.46 17.40 17.06
C LYS A 63 16.96 17.19 17.27
N ILE A 64 17.59 16.30 16.49
CA ILE A 64 19.03 16.07 16.52
C ILE A 64 19.77 17.36 16.12
N LEU A 65 19.41 17.97 14.98
CA LEU A 65 20.01 19.23 14.53
C LEU A 65 19.82 20.35 15.56
N LYS A 66 18.65 20.47 16.17
CA LYS A 66 18.38 21.48 17.20
C LYS A 66 19.32 21.33 18.40
N ARG A 67 19.64 20.10 18.82
CA ARG A 67 20.60 19.86 19.91
C ARG A 67 22.02 20.23 19.50
N ILE A 68 22.39 20.05 18.25
CA ILE A 68 23.71 20.42 17.72
C ILE A 68 23.81 21.95 17.60
N ASP A 69 22.90 22.57 16.86
CA ASP A 69 22.95 23.99 16.49
C ASP A 69 22.69 24.92 17.69
N ILE A 70 21.78 24.55 18.60
CA ILE A 70 21.41 25.40 19.74
C ILE A 70 22.26 25.11 20.98
N LEU A 71 22.49 23.83 21.29
CA LEU A 71 23.20 23.45 22.52
C LEU A 71 24.71 23.31 22.32
N GLY A 72 25.20 23.45 21.08
CA GLY A 72 26.63 23.29 20.76
C GLY A 72 27.17 21.89 21.04
N LYS A 73 26.29 20.88 21.11
CA LYS A 73 26.70 19.50 21.39
C LYS A 73 27.34 18.87 20.16
N ASP A 74 28.33 18.01 20.40
CA ASP A 74 28.96 17.22 19.34
C ASP A 74 27.94 16.30 18.63
N PRO A 75 27.91 16.26 17.28
CA PRO A 75 26.94 15.46 16.54
C PRO A 75 26.94 13.96 16.88
N LEU A 76 28.13 13.37 17.10
CA LEU A 76 28.25 11.94 17.41
C LEU A 76 27.71 11.64 18.82
N VAL A 77 27.95 12.55 19.76
CA VAL A 77 27.39 12.47 21.12
C VAL A 77 25.86 12.60 21.08
N VAL A 78 25.32 13.53 20.31
CA VAL A 78 23.86 13.69 20.20
C VAL A 78 23.23 12.42 19.61
N MET A 79 23.84 11.84 18.59
CA MET A 79 23.36 10.61 17.97
C MET A 79 23.35 9.43 18.93
N SER A 80 24.40 9.25 19.75
CA SER A 80 24.46 8.17 20.73
C SER A 80 23.50 8.37 21.91
N GLU A 81 23.30 9.62 22.34
CA GLU A 81 22.30 10.02 23.33
C GLU A 81 20.85 9.92 22.81
N THR A 82 20.64 9.75 21.50
CA THR A 82 19.32 9.57 20.88
C THR A 82 18.77 8.15 21.10
N ASN A 83 19.37 7.37 22.01
CA ASN A 83 18.83 6.10 22.46
C ASN A 83 17.54 6.30 23.28
N GLU A 84 16.45 6.58 22.56
CA GLU A 84 15.09 6.38 23.03
C GLU A 84 14.89 4.88 23.26
N LYS A 85 15.32 4.43 24.46
CA LYS A 85 15.25 3.08 25.04
C LYS A 85 14.62 2.02 24.11
N GLY A 86 15.45 1.38 23.29
CA GLY A 86 15.07 0.19 22.50
C GLY A 86 14.34 0.46 21.19
N SER A 87 14.55 1.63 20.57
CA SER A 87 14.09 1.90 19.20
C SER A 87 15.12 1.42 18.16
N ASN A 88 14.66 0.84 17.05
CA ASN A 88 15.54 0.40 15.96
C ASN A 88 16.31 1.58 15.34
N PHE A 89 15.71 2.78 15.37
CA PHE A 89 16.36 4.02 14.95
C PHE A 89 17.54 4.40 15.86
N GLY A 90 17.36 4.34 17.19
CA GLY A 90 18.45 4.59 18.14
C GLY A 90 19.59 3.58 17.99
N ASP A 91 19.27 2.31 17.79
CA ASP A 91 20.27 1.25 17.54
C ASP A 91 21.05 1.49 16.24
N PHE A 92 20.37 1.95 15.19
CA PHE A 92 21.02 2.38 13.95
C PHE A 92 21.99 3.55 14.18
N LEU A 93 21.55 4.61 14.87
CA LEU A 93 22.40 5.78 15.13
C LEU A 93 23.62 5.40 15.98
N ASN A 94 23.44 4.55 17.00
CA ASN A 94 24.54 4.07 17.83
C ASN A 94 25.54 3.24 17.03
N GLY A 95 25.08 2.31 16.20
CA GLY A 95 25.97 1.53 15.35
C GLY A 95 26.69 2.40 14.31
N TRP A 96 26.01 3.43 13.78
CA TRP A 96 26.63 4.41 12.89
C TRP A 96 27.74 5.20 13.60
N VAL A 97 27.48 5.73 14.79
CA VAL A 97 28.50 6.42 15.62
C VAL A 97 29.66 5.49 15.94
N SER A 98 29.39 4.25 16.35
CA SER A 98 30.43 3.26 16.65
C SER A 98 31.30 2.98 15.43
N SER A 99 30.71 2.86 14.23
CA SER A 99 31.49 2.64 13.00
C SER A 99 32.44 3.79 12.69
N ILE A 100 32.02 5.03 12.97
CA ILE A 100 32.84 6.24 12.78
C ILE A 100 33.96 6.28 13.83
N GLN A 101 33.64 6.06 15.11
CA GLN A 101 34.60 6.15 16.21
C GLN A 101 35.66 5.05 16.17
N SER A 102 35.29 3.84 15.75
CA SER A 102 36.23 2.74 15.60
C SER A 102 37.15 2.88 14.36
N GLY A 103 36.96 3.92 13.54
CA GLY A 103 37.74 4.14 12.31
C GLY A 103 37.53 3.05 11.24
N GLY A 104 36.41 2.32 11.33
CA GLY A 104 36.07 1.25 10.40
C GLY A 104 35.48 1.76 9.09
N ASP A 105 35.11 0.84 8.20
CA ASP A 105 34.38 1.18 6.98
C ASP A 105 32.91 1.49 7.29
N VAL A 106 32.64 2.78 7.51
CA VAL A 106 31.31 3.33 7.76
C VAL A 106 30.35 2.99 6.62
N VAL A 107 30.81 3.03 5.37
CA VAL A 107 29.96 2.77 4.20
C VAL A 107 29.57 1.30 4.16
N ASN A 108 30.48 0.38 4.48
CA ASN A 108 30.18 -1.04 4.57
C ASN A 108 29.19 -1.35 5.70
N TYR A 109 29.34 -0.73 6.87
CA TYR A 109 28.36 -0.84 7.96
C TYR A 109 26.97 -0.38 7.50
N LEU A 110 26.89 0.83 6.93
CA LEU A 110 25.64 1.43 6.47
C LEU A 110 24.97 0.55 5.40
N LYS A 111 25.74 0.05 4.43
CA LYS A 111 25.25 -0.86 3.39
C LYS A 111 24.74 -2.18 3.97
N THR A 112 25.48 -2.79 4.89
CA THR A 112 25.07 -4.05 5.55
C THR A 112 23.78 -3.84 6.34
N LYS A 113 23.71 -2.75 7.11
CA LYS A 113 22.54 -2.41 7.92
C LYS A 113 21.33 -2.05 7.07
N MET A 114 21.53 -1.38 5.93
CA MET A 114 20.50 -1.11 4.93
C MET A 114 19.89 -2.40 4.41
N THR A 115 20.72 -3.33 3.92
CA THR A 115 20.25 -4.62 3.38
C THR A 115 19.48 -5.42 4.43
N SER A 116 20.04 -5.57 5.63
CA SER A 116 19.37 -6.27 6.73
C SER A 116 18.03 -5.63 7.12
N THR A 117 17.93 -4.30 7.09
CA THR A 117 16.67 -3.60 7.39
C THR A 117 15.63 -3.82 6.30
N PHE A 118 16.03 -3.89 5.02
CA PHE A 118 15.12 -4.25 3.93
C PHE A 118 14.69 -5.72 3.95
N GLU A 119 15.56 -6.66 4.34
CA GLU A 119 15.18 -8.06 4.54
C GLU A 119 14.10 -8.18 5.63
N ILE A 120 14.27 -7.46 6.75
CA ILE A 120 13.25 -7.40 7.81
C ILE A 120 11.95 -6.77 7.29
N TYR A 121 12.05 -5.69 6.52
CA TYR A 121 10.89 -5.05 5.92
C TYR A 121 10.15 -6.00 4.96
N GLU A 122 10.86 -6.72 4.09
CA GLU A 122 10.29 -7.71 3.18
C GLU A 122 9.58 -8.83 3.95
N MET A 123 10.20 -9.36 5.01
CA MET A 123 9.56 -10.36 5.89
C MET A 123 8.26 -9.84 6.49
N GLN A 124 8.23 -8.59 6.97
CA GLN A 124 7.02 -7.97 7.51
C GLN A 124 5.93 -7.80 6.44
N GLN A 125 6.30 -7.37 5.23
CA GLN A 125 5.34 -7.28 4.12
C GLN A 125 4.82 -8.66 3.71
N GLY A 126 5.68 -9.68 3.71
CA GLY A 126 5.31 -11.07 3.45
C GLY A 126 4.36 -11.64 4.51
N GLU A 127 4.57 -11.30 5.79
CA GLU A 127 3.66 -11.69 6.87
C GLU A 127 2.27 -11.05 6.71
N LEU A 128 2.21 -9.76 6.33
CA LEU A 128 0.95 -9.09 6.03
C LEU A 128 0.23 -9.75 4.84
N ALA A 129 0.97 -10.13 3.80
CA ALA A 129 0.41 -10.84 2.65
C ALA A 129 -0.18 -12.20 3.08
N LYS A 130 0.55 -12.99 3.88
CA LYS A 130 0.06 -14.26 4.44
C LYS A 130 -1.20 -14.09 5.28
N LYS A 131 -1.28 -13.02 6.10
CA LYS A 131 -2.51 -12.72 6.87
C LYS A 131 -3.72 -12.47 5.96
N VAL A 132 -3.54 -11.75 4.86
CA VAL A 132 -4.61 -11.52 3.87
C VAL A 132 -4.98 -12.82 3.17
N GLU A 133 -4.01 -13.65 2.82
CA GLU A 133 -4.23 -14.99 2.25
C GLU A 133 -5.09 -15.85 3.18
N THR A 134 -4.73 -15.95 4.46
CA THR A 134 -5.53 -16.70 5.46
C THR A 134 -6.97 -16.17 5.58
N VAL A 135 -7.18 -14.86 5.47
CA VAL A 135 -8.53 -14.25 5.48
C VAL A 135 -9.32 -14.66 4.24
N ILE A 136 -8.69 -14.69 3.07
CA ILE A 136 -9.31 -15.14 1.82
C ILE A 136 -9.66 -16.63 1.90
N GLU A 137 -8.76 -17.47 2.41
CA GLU A 137 -9.03 -18.90 2.60
C GLU A 137 -10.20 -19.14 3.57
N THR A 138 -10.21 -18.42 4.70
CA THR A 138 -11.31 -18.50 5.68
C THR A 138 -12.63 -18.00 5.08
N TYR A 139 -12.59 -16.95 4.25
CA TYR A 139 -13.76 -16.48 3.53
C TYR A 139 -14.30 -17.54 2.57
N MET A 140 -13.42 -18.18 1.79
CA MET A 140 -13.82 -19.22 0.83
C MET A 140 -14.43 -20.44 1.53
N THR A 141 -13.84 -20.89 2.64
CA THR A 141 -14.41 -22.01 3.43
C THR A 141 -15.76 -21.64 4.03
N MET A 142 -15.92 -20.42 4.57
CA MET A 142 -17.22 -19.95 5.06
C MET A 142 -18.29 -19.91 3.96
N GLN A 143 -17.95 -19.47 2.75
CA GLN A 143 -18.91 -19.47 1.62
C GLN A 143 -19.32 -20.90 1.22
N ILE A 144 -18.39 -21.86 1.23
CA ILE A 144 -18.70 -23.27 0.97
C ILE A 144 -19.65 -23.81 2.05
N VAL A 145 -19.45 -23.46 3.32
CA VAL A 145 -20.33 -23.87 4.42
C VAL A 145 -21.74 -23.28 4.25
N VAL A 146 -21.84 -22.00 3.88
CA VAL A 146 -23.13 -21.35 3.60
C VAL A 146 -23.87 -22.07 2.47
N LEU A 147 -23.17 -22.42 1.39
CA LEU A 147 -23.73 -23.18 0.28
C LEU A 147 -24.19 -24.58 0.71
N ALA A 148 -23.41 -25.27 1.55
CA ALA A 148 -23.77 -26.60 2.05
C ALA A 148 -25.01 -26.57 2.95
N ILE A 149 -25.10 -25.59 3.85
CA ILE A 149 -26.29 -25.37 4.69
C ILE A 149 -27.52 -25.15 3.80
N TYR A 150 -27.38 -24.36 2.74
CA TYR A 150 -28.48 -24.17 1.79
C TYR A 150 -28.95 -25.47 1.13
N ILE A 151 -28.01 -26.29 0.64
CA ILE A 151 -28.36 -27.57 0.00
C ILE A 151 -29.10 -28.47 1.00
N ILE A 152 -28.68 -28.50 2.26
CA ILE A 152 -29.35 -29.29 3.30
C ILE A 152 -30.74 -28.76 3.61
N ILE A 153 -30.90 -27.44 3.81
CA ILE A 153 -32.22 -26.85 4.10
C ILE A 153 -33.19 -27.11 2.94
N THR A 154 -32.74 -26.89 1.70
CA THR A 154 -33.59 -27.12 0.51
C THR A 154 -33.90 -28.59 0.26
N ALA A 155 -33.00 -29.51 0.62
CA ALA A 155 -33.26 -30.94 0.51
C ALA A 155 -34.18 -31.49 1.62
N THR A 156 -34.24 -30.82 2.77
CA THR A 156 -35.02 -31.26 3.95
C THR A 156 -36.37 -30.56 4.08
N SER A 157 -36.56 -29.41 3.44
CA SER A 157 -37.88 -28.77 3.29
C SER A 157 -38.80 -29.68 2.48
N THR A 158 -39.94 -30.02 3.08
CA THR A 158 -40.88 -31.07 2.62
C THR A 158 -41.48 -30.78 1.24
N ASP A 159 -41.42 -29.54 0.78
CA ASP A 159 -41.97 -29.11 -0.51
C ASP A 159 -41.00 -29.24 -1.69
N GLY A 160 -39.78 -29.76 -1.47
CA GLY A 160 -38.80 -30.00 -2.51
C GLY A 160 -38.26 -28.73 -3.19
N VAL A 161 -37.35 -28.91 -4.13
CA VAL A 161 -36.74 -27.80 -4.89
C VAL A 161 -37.78 -27.21 -5.84
N GLY A 162 -38.23 -25.96 -5.60
CA GLY A 162 -38.96 -25.15 -6.58
C GLY A 162 -40.47 -25.00 -6.36
N THR A 163 -41.02 -25.35 -5.19
CA THR A 163 -42.39 -25.01 -4.81
C THR A 163 -42.45 -23.56 -4.29
N PRO A 164 -43.44 -22.74 -4.74
CA PRO A 164 -43.60 -21.38 -4.22
C PRO A 164 -43.93 -21.45 -2.71
N PRO A 165 -43.18 -20.74 -1.85
CA PRO A 165 -43.48 -20.66 -0.43
C PRO A 165 -44.89 -20.10 -0.21
N GLY A 166 -45.57 -20.58 0.83
CA GLY A 166 -46.80 -19.94 1.30
C GLY A 166 -46.54 -18.47 1.70
N PRO A 167 -47.58 -17.62 1.77
CA PRO A 167 -47.43 -16.19 2.07
C PRO A 167 -46.70 -15.86 3.39
N ASN A 168 -46.60 -16.84 4.30
CA ASN A 168 -46.00 -16.70 5.63
C ASN A 168 -44.74 -17.56 5.83
N ASP A 169 -44.32 -18.34 4.82
CA ASP A 169 -43.15 -19.21 4.92
C ASP A 169 -41.89 -18.46 4.47
N ILE A 170 -40.84 -18.52 5.29
CA ILE A 170 -39.55 -17.93 4.95
C ILE A 170 -38.86 -18.90 3.98
N ASP A 171 -38.85 -18.56 2.68
CA ASP A 171 -38.12 -19.34 1.68
C ASP A 171 -36.64 -19.46 2.08
N PRO A 172 -36.09 -20.68 2.21
CA PRO A 172 -34.65 -20.91 2.35
C PRO A 172 -33.80 -20.16 1.29
N LEU A 173 -34.38 -19.87 0.12
CA LEU A 173 -33.74 -19.10 -0.94
C LEU A 173 -33.37 -17.66 -0.54
N TYR A 174 -34.20 -17.00 0.28
CA TYR A 174 -33.90 -15.64 0.75
C TYR A 174 -32.64 -15.61 1.63
N MET A 175 -32.37 -16.69 2.37
CA MET A 175 -31.16 -16.82 3.17
C MET A 175 -29.90 -16.86 2.29
N VAL A 176 -29.94 -17.48 1.10
CA VAL A 176 -28.80 -17.54 0.18
C VAL A 176 -28.59 -16.27 -0.62
N ILE A 177 -29.64 -15.49 -0.85
CA ILE A 177 -29.47 -14.20 -1.53
C ILE A 177 -28.88 -13.17 -0.54
N VAL A 178 -29.22 -13.25 0.74
CA VAL A 178 -28.85 -12.25 1.76
C VAL A 178 -27.57 -12.61 2.53
N LEU A 179 -27.34 -13.89 2.85
CA LEU A 179 -26.23 -14.28 3.73
C LEU A 179 -24.84 -14.14 3.06
N PRO A 180 -24.60 -14.61 1.82
CA PRO A 180 -23.31 -14.43 1.13
C PRO A 180 -22.83 -12.97 1.05
N PRO A 181 -23.64 -11.97 0.64
CA PRO A 181 -23.16 -10.59 0.60
C PRO A 181 -22.88 -10.04 2.01
N ILE A 182 -23.63 -10.43 3.04
CA ILE A 182 -23.33 -10.04 4.43
C ILE A 182 -21.97 -10.59 4.85
N VAL A 183 -21.71 -11.87 4.60
CA VAL A 183 -20.42 -12.51 4.89
C VAL A 183 -19.29 -11.83 4.10
N SER A 184 -19.49 -11.57 2.80
CA SER A 184 -18.50 -10.86 1.97
C SER A 184 -18.19 -9.46 2.48
N ILE A 185 -19.21 -8.70 2.92
CA ILE A 185 -19.01 -7.37 3.51
C ILE A 185 -18.19 -7.47 4.81
N LEU A 186 -18.54 -8.42 5.68
CA LEU A 186 -17.84 -8.63 6.96
C LEU A 186 -16.36 -8.96 6.73
N PHE A 187 -16.05 -9.89 5.83
CA PHE A 187 -14.68 -10.25 5.50
C PHE A 187 -13.93 -9.11 4.79
N SER A 188 -14.60 -8.34 3.94
CA SER A 188 -14.01 -7.15 3.32
C SER A 188 -13.62 -6.09 4.36
N LEU A 189 -14.41 -5.89 5.42
CA LEU A 189 -14.08 -4.97 6.51
C LEU A 189 -12.88 -5.44 7.33
N ILE A 190 -12.78 -6.75 7.56
CA ILE A 190 -11.62 -7.36 8.23
C ILE A 190 -10.37 -7.16 7.37
N ALA A 191 -10.43 -7.49 6.08
CA ALA A 191 -9.33 -7.32 5.14
C ALA A 191 -8.85 -5.86 5.06
N ALA A 192 -9.79 -4.90 4.97
CA ALA A 192 -9.48 -3.47 4.92
C ALA A 192 -8.76 -2.95 6.18
N LYS A 193 -9.00 -3.58 7.35
CA LYS A 193 -8.29 -3.23 8.59
C LYS A 193 -6.91 -3.87 8.70
N LEU A 194 -6.72 -5.05 8.11
CA LEU A 194 -5.47 -5.81 8.19
C LEU A 194 -4.39 -5.28 7.25
N ASN A 195 -4.79 -4.84 6.06
CA ASN A 195 -3.85 -4.33 5.07
C ASN A 195 -4.40 -3.07 4.40
N LYS A 196 -3.61 -2.00 4.39
CA LYS A 196 -3.89 -0.84 3.55
C LYS A 196 -3.35 -1.12 2.15
N SER A 197 -4.26 -1.27 1.18
CA SER A 197 -3.88 -1.44 -0.22
C SER A 197 -2.94 -0.30 -0.66
N LYS A 198 -1.79 -0.66 -1.24
CA LYS A 198 -0.89 0.30 -1.90
C LYS A 198 -1.41 0.73 -3.27
N VAL A 199 -2.39 0.01 -3.82
CA VAL A 199 -3.05 0.33 -5.10
C VAL A 199 -4.30 1.15 -4.82
N LYS A 200 -4.45 2.28 -5.54
CA LYS A 200 -5.62 3.15 -5.45
C LYS A 200 -6.89 2.37 -5.75
N GLU A 201 -7.75 2.27 -4.75
CA GLU A 201 -9.06 1.63 -4.86
C GLU A 201 -9.94 2.35 -5.90
N LEU A 202 -10.90 1.62 -6.47
CA LEU A 202 -11.91 2.23 -7.33
C LEU A 202 -12.86 3.07 -6.49
N ASP A 203 -13.21 4.26 -6.99
CA ASP A 203 -14.21 5.11 -6.34
C ASP A 203 -15.53 4.32 -6.23
N TRP A 204 -15.97 4.06 -5.00
CA TRP A 204 -17.21 3.32 -4.74
C TRP A 204 -18.43 3.91 -5.45
N LYS A 205 -18.44 5.24 -5.63
CA LYS A 205 -19.47 5.97 -6.38
C LYS A 205 -19.55 5.52 -7.86
N LYS A 206 -18.42 5.27 -8.51
CA LYS A 206 -18.39 4.81 -9.92
C LYS A 206 -18.87 3.38 -10.06
N ILE A 207 -18.57 2.54 -9.06
CA ILE A 207 -19.09 1.16 -8.98
C ILE A 207 -20.62 1.19 -8.83
N LEU A 208 -21.13 2.04 -7.94
CA LEU A 208 -22.58 2.18 -7.70
C LEU A 208 -23.34 2.75 -8.91
N ILE A 209 -22.80 3.77 -9.60
CA ILE A 209 -23.45 4.38 -10.76
C ILE A 209 -23.66 3.36 -11.90
N PHE A 210 -22.72 2.42 -12.07
CA PHE A 210 -22.84 1.39 -13.10
C PHE A 210 -23.71 0.21 -12.65
N GLY A 211 -23.60 -0.21 -11.38
CA GLY A 211 -24.28 -1.42 -10.89
C GLY A 211 -25.75 -1.21 -10.48
N ILE A 212 -26.08 -0.07 -9.86
CA ILE A 212 -27.42 0.19 -9.32
C ILE A 212 -28.52 0.18 -10.40
N PRO A 213 -28.36 0.81 -11.58
CA PRO A 213 -29.41 0.85 -12.59
C PRO A 213 -29.81 -0.54 -13.09
N GLY A 214 -28.84 -1.44 -13.28
CA GLY A 214 -29.09 -2.83 -13.71
C GLY A 214 -29.84 -3.65 -12.67
N ILE A 215 -29.47 -3.48 -11.39
CA ILE A 215 -30.15 -4.14 -10.28
C ILE A 215 -31.57 -3.59 -10.11
N LEU A 216 -31.76 -2.27 -10.14
CA LEU A 216 -33.08 -1.65 -10.03
C LEU A 216 -34.00 -2.03 -11.20
N ALA A 217 -33.48 -2.08 -12.42
CA ALA A 217 -34.24 -2.54 -13.59
C ALA A 217 -34.66 -4.01 -13.43
N SER A 218 -33.77 -4.87 -12.94
CA SER A 218 -34.11 -6.29 -12.68
C SER A 218 -35.19 -6.42 -11.59
N VAL A 219 -35.10 -5.65 -10.52
CA VAL A 219 -36.10 -5.63 -9.44
C VAL A 219 -37.45 -5.11 -9.96
N ALA A 220 -37.46 -4.07 -10.80
CA ALA A 220 -38.70 -3.55 -11.40
C ALA A 220 -39.37 -4.56 -12.34
N VAL A 221 -38.61 -5.33 -13.11
CA VAL A 221 -39.14 -6.39 -13.98
C VAL A 221 -39.78 -7.52 -13.15
N ILE A 222 -39.16 -7.86 -12.01
CA ILE A 222 -39.67 -8.88 -11.08
C ILE A 222 -40.96 -8.39 -10.39
N THR A 223 -41.01 -7.15 -9.92
CA THR A 223 -42.21 -6.63 -9.22
C THR A 223 -43.39 -6.40 -10.15
N LEU A 224 -43.14 -6.06 -11.42
CA LEU A 224 -44.18 -5.92 -12.45
C LEU A 224 -44.63 -7.27 -13.05
N ASN A 225 -44.00 -8.38 -12.64
CA ASN A 225 -44.35 -9.75 -12.99
C ASN A 225 -44.44 -10.01 -14.52
N PHE A 226 -43.57 -9.38 -15.31
CA PHE A 226 -43.57 -9.48 -16.77
C PHE A 226 -43.27 -10.90 -17.28
N ILE A 227 -42.37 -11.64 -16.62
CA ILE A 227 -42.00 -13.02 -16.96
C ILE A 227 -41.74 -13.82 -15.66
N PRO A 228 -42.78 -14.42 -15.06
CA PRO A 228 -42.70 -15.04 -13.74
C PRO A 228 -41.65 -16.17 -13.64
N GLU A 229 -41.49 -16.96 -14.70
CA GLU A 229 -40.62 -18.14 -14.74
C GLU A 229 -39.12 -17.79 -14.80
N LEU A 230 -38.76 -16.57 -15.21
CA LEU A 230 -37.36 -16.16 -15.40
C LEU A 230 -36.85 -15.16 -14.36
N ASN A 231 -37.66 -14.77 -13.38
CA ASN A 231 -37.34 -13.74 -12.39
C ASN A 231 -35.96 -13.94 -11.71
N LEU A 232 -35.63 -15.18 -11.32
CA LEU A 232 -34.35 -15.49 -10.65
C LEU A 232 -33.14 -15.40 -11.60
N TYR A 233 -33.31 -15.84 -12.85
CA TYR A 233 -32.26 -15.77 -13.87
C TYR A 233 -31.99 -14.34 -14.31
N ILE A 234 -33.04 -13.50 -14.38
CA ILE A 234 -32.93 -12.07 -14.69
C ILE A 234 -32.15 -11.36 -13.59
N LEU A 235 -32.45 -11.63 -12.31
CA LEU A 235 -31.70 -11.07 -11.18
C LEU A 235 -30.23 -11.51 -11.18
N GLY A 236 -29.97 -12.81 -11.35
CA GLY A 236 -28.62 -13.37 -11.40
C GLY A 236 -27.80 -12.79 -12.55
N GLY A 237 -28.39 -12.71 -13.76
CA GLY A 237 -27.77 -12.10 -14.93
C GLY A 237 -27.46 -10.62 -14.72
N ALA A 238 -28.38 -9.86 -14.11
CA ALA A 238 -28.16 -8.45 -13.79
C ALA A 238 -27.02 -8.25 -12.79
N LEU A 239 -26.93 -9.09 -11.75
CA LEU A 239 -25.84 -9.05 -10.77
C LEU A 239 -24.48 -9.36 -11.43
N ILE A 240 -24.40 -10.38 -12.29
CA ILE A 240 -23.17 -10.70 -13.02
C ILE A 240 -22.79 -9.56 -13.95
N ALA A 241 -23.73 -9.04 -14.74
CA ALA A 241 -23.49 -7.93 -15.66
C ALA A 241 -23.00 -6.67 -14.93
N SER A 242 -23.57 -6.38 -13.75
CA SER A 242 -23.17 -5.26 -12.90
C SER A 242 -21.71 -5.35 -12.43
N ALA A 243 -21.18 -6.57 -12.30
CA ALA A 243 -19.81 -6.83 -11.81
C ALA A 243 -18.73 -6.77 -12.92
N ILE A 244 -19.10 -6.92 -14.20
CA ILE A 244 -18.14 -7.00 -15.32
C ILE A 244 -17.34 -5.69 -15.46
N TRP A 245 -18.01 -4.54 -15.49
CA TRP A 245 -17.35 -3.26 -15.72
C TRP A 245 -16.39 -2.86 -14.58
N PRO A 246 -16.76 -2.96 -13.28
CA PRO A 246 -15.83 -2.74 -12.18
C PRO A 246 -14.61 -3.66 -12.27
N ALA A 247 -14.80 -4.94 -12.59
CA ALA A 247 -13.73 -5.92 -12.69
C ALA A 247 -12.72 -5.58 -13.80
N LEU A 248 -13.18 -5.20 -14.99
CA LEU A 248 -12.31 -4.81 -16.09
C LEU A 248 -11.51 -3.54 -15.78
N ASN A 249 -12.14 -2.53 -15.19
CA ASN A 249 -11.46 -1.30 -14.80
C ASN A 249 -10.44 -1.53 -13.69
N PHE A 250 -10.76 -2.38 -12.71
CA PHE A 250 -9.81 -2.75 -11.67
C PHE A 250 -8.61 -3.47 -12.27
N LYS A 251 -8.84 -4.45 -13.15
CA LYS A 251 -7.77 -5.18 -13.84
C LYS A 251 -6.83 -4.24 -14.59
N ASN A 252 -7.36 -3.26 -15.31
CA ASN A 252 -6.55 -2.29 -16.04
C ASN A 252 -5.72 -1.40 -15.10
N LYS A 253 -6.32 -0.89 -14.01
CA LYS A 253 -5.60 -0.10 -13.00
C LYS A 253 -4.53 -0.91 -12.28
N TYR A 254 -4.84 -2.14 -11.92
CA TYR A 254 -3.94 -3.06 -11.25
C TYR A 254 -2.75 -3.42 -12.15
N LYS A 255 -3.01 -3.74 -13.42
CA LYS A 255 -1.96 -3.99 -14.41
C LYS A 255 -1.08 -2.76 -14.61
N PHE A 256 -1.67 -1.56 -14.69
CA PHE A 256 -0.92 -0.31 -14.77
C PHE A 256 -0.02 -0.09 -13.55
N ALA A 257 -0.52 -0.37 -12.33
CA ALA A 257 0.27 -0.23 -11.11
C ALA A 257 1.50 -1.17 -11.10
N ILE A 258 1.33 -2.44 -11.49
CA ILE A 258 2.44 -3.41 -11.59
C ILE A 258 3.45 -3.00 -12.68
N ASP A 259 2.94 -2.62 -13.86
CA ASP A 259 3.78 -2.17 -14.96
C ASP A 259 4.56 -0.90 -14.55
N ALA A 260 3.93 0.03 -13.81
CA ALA A 260 4.57 1.23 -13.30
C ALA A 260 5.65 0.93 -12.24
N GLU A 261 5.40 0.01 -11.32
CA GLU A 261 6.38 -0.41 -10.31
C GLU A 261 7.63 -1.01 -10.96
N THR A 262 7.42 -1.94 -11.91
CA THR A 262 8.52 -2.58 -12.66
C THR A 262 9.27 -1.55 -13.51
N ALA A 263 8.54 -0.68 -14.22
CA ALA A 263 9.12 0.35 -15.06
C ALA A 263 9.93 1.36 -14.25
N THR A 264 9.47 1.75 -13.06
CA THR A 264 10.19 2.71 -12.20
C THR A 264 11.58 2.17 -11.84
N ALA A 265 11.69 0.91 -11.45
CA ALA A 265 12.98 0.28 -11.14
C ALA A 265 13.91 0.22 -12.38
N GLN A 266 13.36 -0.15 -13.54
CA GLN A 266 14.10 -0.17 -14.80
C GLN A 266 14.58 1.22 -15.23
N ILE A 267 13.70 2.23 -15.16
CA ILE A 267 14.01 3.62 -15.49
C ILE A 267 15.13 4.13 -14.58
N MET A 268 15.05 3.89 -13.26
CA MET A 268 16.10 4.34 -12.33
C MET A 268 17.46 3.70 -12.63
N ARG A 269 17.47 2.41 -12.98
CA ARG A 269 18.69 1.72 -13.42
C ARG A 269 19.25 2.32 -14.72
N ASP A 270 18.41 2.48 -15.73
CA ASP A 270 18.80 3.01 -17.03
C ASP A 270 19.27 4.47 -16.94
N VAL A 271 18.63 5.29 -16.10
CA VAL A 271 19.06 6.66 -15.81
C VAL A 271 20.43 6.65 -15.14
N ALA A 272 20.68 5.73 -14.20
CA ALA A 272 21.99 5.59 -13.57
C ALA A 272 23.08 5.13 -14.58
N GLU A 273 22.75 4.20 -15.48
CA GLU A 273 23.65 3.77 -16.56
C GLU A 273 23.94 4.91 -17.55
N ALA A 274 22.92 5.67 -17.97
CA ALA A 274 23.05 6.85 -18.81
C ALA A 274 23.90 7.94 -18.14
N ARG A 275 23.75 8.11 -16.83
CA ARG A 275 24.54 9.06 -16.04
C ARG A 275 26.01 8.63 -15.95
N LYS A 276 26.29 7.33 -15.80
CA LYS A 276 27.66 6.78 -15.87
C LYS A 276 28.32 7.04 -17.23
N ALA A 277 27.53 7.12 -18.31
CA ALA A 277 28.01 7.48 -19.64
C ALA A 277 28.25 9.00 -19.82
N GLY A 278 28.08 9.82 -18.79
CA GLY A 278 28.38 11.26 -18.82
C GLY A 278 27.26 12.15 -19.37
N LEU A 279 26.05 11.60 -19.60
CA LEU A 279 24.91 12.40 -20.02
C LEU A 279 24.45 13.36 -18.90
N GLY A 280 23.95 14.53 -19.29
CA GLY A 280 23.31 15.48 -18.39
C GLY A 280 22.04 14.89 -17.74
N PRO A 281 21.66 15.28 -16.52
CA PRO A 281 20.56 14.63 -15.77
C PRO A 281 19.24 14.60 -16.54
N GLU A 282 18.85 15.71 -17.15
CA GLU A 282 17.63 15.83 -17.95
C GLU A 282 17.67 14.92 -19.18
N LYS A 283 18.79 14.90 -19.89
CA LYS A 283 19.00 14.02 -21.06
C LYS A 283 18.97 12.54 -20.67
N CYS A 284 19.45 12.18 -19.48
CA CYS A 284 19.32 10.82 -18.98
C CYS A 284 17.86 10.41 -18.83
N VAL A 285 17.05 11.26 -18.19
CA VAL A 285 15.62 10.99 -17.99
C VAL A 285 14.91 10.89 -19.34
N ILE A 286 15.06 11.88 -20.23
CA ILE A 286 14.41 11.90 -21.55
C ILE A 286 14.76 10.67 -22.39
N ARG A 287 16.05 10.30 -22.45
CA ARG A 287 16.50 9.14 -23.23
C ARG A 287 15.90 7.84 -22.71
N THR A 288 15.84 7.69 -21.40
CA THR A 288 15.35 6.47 -20.76
C THR A 288 13.83 6.38 -20.91
N THR A 289 13.09 7.43 -20.58
CA THR A 289 11.63 7.41 -20.58
C THR A 289 11.00 7.36 -21.98
N LYS A 290 11.76 7.70 -23.03
CA LYS A 290 11.35 7.51 -24.44
C LYS A 290 11.44 6.08 -24.95
N LYS A 291 12.08 5.17 -24.22
CA LYS A 291 12.05 3.75 -24.58
C LYS A 291 10.63 3.22 -24.37
N ASP A 292 10.08 2.53 -25.36
CA ASP A 292 8.73 1.97 -25.30
C ASP A 292 8.64 0.65 -24.50
N ASP A 293 9.66 0.34 -23.69
CA ASP A 293 9.83 -0.93 -22.97
C ASP A 293 8.93 -1.07 -21.72
N TYR A 294 8.18 -0.02 -21.36
CA TYR A 294 7.44 0.09 -20.09
C TYR A 294 5.95 -0.27 -20.17
N LYS A 295 5.52 -0.98 -21.23
CA LYS A 295 4.14 -1.47 -21.43
C LYS A 295 3.08 -0.37 -21.25
N SER A 296 2.16 -0.54 -20.29
CA SER A 296 1.07 0.43 -20.04
C SER A 296 1.58 1.74 -19.42
N PHE A 297 2.76 1.72 -18.79
CA PHE A 297 3.42 2.91 -18.23
C PHE A 297 4.15 3.75 -19.29
N SER A 298 4.48 3.19 -20.47
CA SER A 298 5.19 3.91 -21.54
C SER A 298 4.48 5.21 -21.93
N LYS A 299 3.15 5.25 -21.89
CA LYS A 299 2.37 6.49 -22.16
C LYS A 299 2.69 7.61 -21.17
N VAL A 300 2.82 7.28 -19.89
CA VAL A 300 3.14 8.25 -18.84
C VAL A 300 4.62 8.63 -18.89
N ALA A 301 5.50 7.64 -19.09
CA ALA A 301 6.94 7.88 -19.24
C ALA A 301 7.25 8.81 -20.42
N ASN A 302 6.67 8.55 -21.61
CA ASN A 302 6.77 9.42 -22.78
C ASN A 302 6.19 10.82 -22.51
N GLY A 303 5.09 10.90 -21.77
CA GLY A 303 4.51 12.18 -21.34
C GLY A 303 5.48 13.01 -20.49
N ILE A 304 6.18 12.40 -19.54
CA ILE A 304 7.23 13.05 -18.73
C ILE A 304 8.39 13.50 -19.62
N ALA A 305 8.84 12.64 -20.54
CA ALA A 305 9.92 12.94 -21.47
C ALA A 305 9.62 14.18 -22.33
N ASN A 306 8.43 14.22 -22.92
CA ASN A 306 7.99 15.31 -23.78
C ASN A 306 7.89 16.63 -23.02
N LYS A 307 7.34 16.60 -21.79
CA LYS A 307 7.27 17.80 -20.95
C LYS A 307 8.66 18.32 -20.57
N LEU A 308 9.61 17.44 -20.26
CA LEU A 308 11.00 17.81 -20.01
C LEU A 308 11.69 18.39 -21.25
N GLU A 309 11.44 17.84 -22.44
CA GLU A 309 11.96 18.41 -23.69
C GLU A 309 11.42 19.81 -23.97
N TRP A 310 10.23 20.13 -23.47
CA TRP A 310 9.61 21.45 -23.60
C TRP A 310 10.12 22.44 -22.53
N GLY A 311 11.10 22.04 -21.70
CA GLY A 311 11.73 22.89 -20.71
C GLY A 311 10.95 23.05 -19.40
N MET A 312 9.92 22.23 -19.15
CA MET A 312 9.26 22.20 -17.84
C MET A 312 10.19 21.58 -16.78
N THR A 313 10.14 22.12 -15.57
CA THR A 313 10.86 21.53 -14.43
C THR A 313 10.17 20.24 -13.96
N LEU A 314 10.92 19.36 -13.29
CA LEU A 314 10.33 18.15 -12.70
C LEU A 314 9.24 18.50 -11.67
N ASP A 315 9.46 19.53 -10.86
CA ASP A 315 8.50 19.98 -9.84
C ASP A 315 7.17 20.40 -10.48
N ASP A 316 7.22 21.16 -11.59
CA ASP A 316 6.02 21.51 -12.34
C ASP A 316 5.33 20.25 -12.90
N ILE A 317 6.09 19.33 -13.49
CA ILE A 317 5.55 18.10 -14.07
C ILE A 317 4.81 17.28 -13.01
N PHE A 318 5.39 17.12 -11.82
CA PHE A 318 4.78 16.38 -10.71
C PHE A 318 3.57 17.08 -10.12
N SER A 319 3.48 18.41 -10.18
CA SER A 319 2.28 19.14 -9.76
C SER A 319 1.07 18.92 -10.68
N TYR A 320 1.31 18.58 -11.96
CA TYR A 320 0.29 18.36 -12.97
C TYR A 320 -0.23 16.91 -13.06
N ILE A 321 0.43 15.94 -12.42
CA ILE A 321 0.12 14.50 -12.51
C ILE A 321 -0.60 14.04 -11.25
#